data_AF-A0A7S2Q6U2-F1
#
_entry.id   AF-A0A7S2Q6U2-F1
#
_cell.length_a   1.000
_cell.length_b   1.000
_cell.length_c   1.000
_cell.angle_alpha   90.00
_cell.angle_beta   90.00
_cell.angle_gamma   90.00
#
_symmetry.space_group_name_H-M   'P 1'
#
loop_
_entity.id
_entity.type
_entity.pdbx_description
1 polymer ?
#
loop_
_entity_poly.entity_id
_entity_poly.type
_entity_poly.pdbx_seq_one_letter_code
_entity_poly.pdbx_strand_id
1 'polypeptide(L)'
;SPPAEQEGGERMTLLEKSKEKDDAERMASLCNGPGCVIEKTEERGITLQQLQGVLEQITNRCKPEGWISSNPNNPEALTPLCVNLYDAVHFVVKPATKTRACSYVELVADSAQIPKFFVSHWWGEPVSDFVKCIHRHSADRRLGKGSPYWVCAYANNQWALGDENLTDPSQSSFKRAMSRAEGTVSIVDRGA
;
A
#
# COMPACT_ATOMS: atom_id res chain seq x y z
N SER A 1 49.56 -8.71 -25.60
CA SER A 1 48.66 -7.59 -25.28
C SER A 1 47.38 -8.14 -24.69
N PRO A 2 47.06 -7.81 -23.43
CA PRO A 2 45.89 -6.96 -23.15
C PRO A 2 46.21 -6.00 -21.96
N PRO A 3 45.33 -5.11 -21.42
CA PRO A 3 43.85 -5.11 -21.49
C PRO A 3 43.16 -3.72 -21.55
N ALA A 4 41.83 -3.71 -21.69
CA ALA A 4 40.93 -2.84 -20.91
C ALA A 4 39.47 -3.18 -21.25
N GLU A 5 38.85 -4.07 -20.49
CA GLU A 5 37.41 -4.02 -20.27
C GLU A 5 37.19 -3.15 -19.03
N GLN A 6 36.59 -1.97 -19.24
CA GLN A 6 36.15 -1.09 -18.17
C GLN A 6 34.78 -1.58 -17.68
N GLU A 7 34.74 -2.14 -16.47
CA GLU A 7 33.49 -2.28 -15.71
C GLU A 7 33.06 -0.89 -15.20
N GLY A 8 32.03 -0.33 -15.84
CA GLY A 8 31.37 0.90 -15.43
C GLY A 8 30.42 0.65 -14.25
N GLY A 9 30.94 0.74 -13.03
CA GLY A 9 30.11 0.90 -11.83
C GLY A 9 29.71 2.37 -11.67
N GLU A 10 28.44 2.68 -11.89
CA GLU A 10 27.89 4.04 -11.75
C GLU A 10 28.00 4.50 -10.28
N ARG A 11 28.77 5.58 -10.04
CA ARG A 11 29.12 6.04 -8.69
C ARG A 11 28.07 7.05 -8.21
N MET A 12 27.13 6.59 -7.39
CA MET A 12 26.08 7.40 -6.76
C MET A 12 26.66 8.60 -5.99
N THR A 13 26.03 9.77 -6.15
CA THR A 13 26.41 11.04 -5.50
C THR A 13 26.09 11.03 -3.99
N LEU A 14 26.71 11.92 -3.22
CA LEU A 14 26.45 12.07 -1.78
C LEU A 14 25.00 12.48 -1.47
N LEU A 15 24.40 13.29 -2.34
CA LEU A 15 23.01 13.74 -2.24
C LEU A 15 22.01 12.60 -2.48
N GLU A 16 22.31 11.72 -3.44
CA GLU A 16 21.49 10.53 -3.68
C GLU A 16 21.58 9.55 -2.51
N LYS A 17 22.78 9.36 -1.95
CA LYS A 17 22.97 8.51 -0.76
C LYS A 17 22.27 9.07 0.48
N SER A 18 22.26 10.39 0.69
CA SER A 18 21.52 10.99 1.80
C SER A 18 20.01 10.86 1.61
N LYS A 19 19.53 11.02 0.37
CA LYS A 19 18.11 10.84 0.05
C LYS A 19 17.67 9.38 0.24
N GLU A 20 18.46 8.42 -0.21
CA GLU A 20 18.19 6.99 0.00
C GLU A 20 18.21 6.60 1.48
N LYS A 21 19.13 7.16 2.27
CA LYS A 21 19.18 6.94 3.71
C LYS A 21 17.95 7.50 4.41
N ASP A 22 17.57 8.74 4.09
CA ASP A 22 16.35 9.37 4.64
C ASP A 22 15.10 8.58 4.25
N ASP A 23 15.02 8.11 3.01
CA ASP A 23 13.92 7.28 2.54
C ASP A 23 13.90 5.93 3.28
N ALA A 24 15.04 5.28 3.48
CA ALA A 24 15.14 4.03 4.23
C ALA A 24 14.74 4.19 5.72
N GLU A 25 15.18 5.25 6.39
CA GLU A 25 14.80 5.55 7.77
C GLU A 25 13.29 5.88 7.89
N ARG A 26 12.72 6.60 6.91
CA ARG A 26 11.27 6.82 6.84
C ARG A 26 10.51 5.51 6.64
N MET A 27 11.01 4.62 5.79
CA MET A 27 10.35 3.32 5.55
C MET A 27 10.46 2.40 6.77
N ALA A 28 11.51 2.50 7.58
CA ALA A 28 11.62 1.76 8.84
C ALA A 28 10.49 2.12 9.82
N SER A 29 9.95 3.35 9.77
CA SER A 29 8.81 3.75 10.62
C SER A 29 7.49 3.07 10.27
N LEU A 30 7.38 2.44 9.09
CA LEU A 30 6.18 1.73 8.66
C LEU A 30 6.10 0.29 9.20
N CYS A 31 7.23 -0.28 9.62
CA CYS A 31 7.33 -1.70 9.92
C CYS A 31 7.70 -1.91 11.39
N ASN A 32 6.98 -2.80 12.07
CA ASN A 32 7.36 -3.27 13.41
C ASN A 32 8.38 -4.43 13.36
N GLY A 33 8.83 -4.81 12.16
CA GLY A 33 9.70 -5.96 11.89
C GLY A 33 10.21 -5.96 10.44
N PRO A 34 10.93 -7.00 9.99
CA PRO A 34 11.48 -7.09 8.63
C PRO A 34 10.40 -7.30 7.54
N GLY A 35 9.15 -7.50 7.94
CA GLY A 35 8.08 -8.02 7.11
C GLY A 35 8.21 -9.53 6.87
N CYS A 36 7.37 -10.09 6.01
CA CYS A 36 7.37 -11.51 5.67
C CYS A 36 6.98 -11.76 4.20
N VAL A 37 7.16 -13.00 3.73
CA VAL A 37 6.62 -13.45 2.44
C VAL A 37 5.26 -14.09 2.68
N ILE A 38 4.26 -13.68 1.90
CA ILE A 38 2.91 -14.24 1.97
C ILE A 38 2.53 -14.71 0.57
N GLU A 39 2.71 -16.02 0.32
CA GLU A 39 2.53 -16.63 -1.00
C GLU A 39 1.15 -16.36 -1.61
N LYS A 40 0.09 -16.48 -0.81
CA LYS A 40 -1.28 -16.31 -1.30
C LYS A 40 -1.75 -14.88 -1.15
N THR A 41 -2.04 -14.21 -2.27
CA THR A 41 -2.56 -12.83 -2.29
C THR A 41 -3.83 -12.67 -1.46
N GLU A 42 -4.70 -13.67 -1.43
CA GLU A 42 -5.92 -13.67 -0.62
C GLU A 42 -5.67 -13.73 0.90
N GLU A 43 -4.44 -14.06 1.34
CA GLU A 43 -4.04 -14.07 2.75
C GLU A 43 -3.25 -12.81 3.14
N ARG A 44 -3.23 -11.79 2.26
CA ARG A 44 -2.58 -10.49 2.49
C ARG A 44 -3.59 -9.44 2.95
N GLY A 45 -4.37 -9.73 4.00
CA GLY A 45 -5.23 -8.73 4.62
C GLY A 45 -4.42 -7.66 5.35
N ILE A 46 -4.89 -6.42 5.42
CA ILE A 46 -4.28 -5.31 6.19
C ILE A 46 -5.06 -5.04 7.48
N THR A 47 -4.38 -4.74 8.58
CA THR A 47 -5.03 -4.41 9.86
C THR A 47 -5.28 -2.90 9.99
N LEU A 48 -6.14 -2.51 10.93
CA LEU A 48 -6.37 -1.10 11.25
C LEU A 48 -5.11 -0.39 11.72
N GLN A 49 -4.23 -1.06 12.47
CA GLN A 49 -2.96 -0.48 12.90
C GLN A 49 -2.04 -0.21 11.71
N GLN A 50 -1.95 -1.14 10.75
CA GLN A 50 -1.16 -0.95 9.53
C GLN A 50 -1.74 0.18 8.65
N LEU A 51 -3.07 0.30 8.57
CA LEU A 51 -3.73 1.43 7.90
C LEU A 51 -3.43 2.78 8.58
N GLN A 52 -3.36 2.81 9.90
CA GLN A 52 -2.94 4.01 10.64
C GLN A 52 -1.49 4.40 10.31
N GLY A 53 -0.58 3.43 10.15
CA GLY A 53 0.78 3.69 9.67
C GLY A 53 0.81 4.38 8.30
N VAL A 54 -0.08 4.00 7.37
CA VAL A 54 -0.23 4.71 6.08
C VAL A 54 -0.69 6.16 6.30
N LEU A 55 -1.67 6.39 7.16
CA LEU A 55 -2.14 7.75 7.47
C LEU A 55 -1.06 8.62 8.12
N GLU A 56 -0.23 8.03 8.97
CA GLU A 56 0.90 8.73 9.59
C GLU A 56 1.91 9.18 8.52
N GLN A 57 2.24 8.32 7.55
CA GLN A 57 3.09 8.73 6.42
C GLN A 57 2.48 9.88 5.64
N ILE A 58 1.21 9.77 5.27
CA ILE A 58 0.49 10.81 4.54
C ILE A 58 0.52 12.13 5.33
N THR A 59 0.20 12.08 6.62
CA THR A 59 0.13 13.26 7.49
C THR A 59 1.49 13.94 7.63
N ASN A 60 2.54 13.16 7.84
CA ASN A 60 3.88 13.68 8.11
C ASN A 60 4.61 14.15 6.85
N ARG A 61 4.28 13.59 5.68
CA ARG A 61 5.07 13.79 4.46
C ARG A 61 4.40 14.63 3.39
N CYS A 62 3.07 14.58 3.27
CA CYS A 62 2.35 15.19 2.15
C CYS A 62 2.65 16.68 1.95
N LYS A 63 2.54 17.49 3.02
CA LYS A 63 2.85 18.93 2.94
C LYS A 63 4.35 19.22 2.86
N PRO A 64 5.21 18.65 3.74
CA PRO A 64 6.64 18.97 3.71
C PRO A 64 7.34 18.59 2.42
N GLU A 65 6.90 17.52 1.75
CA GLU A 65 7.44 17.07 0.47
C GLU A 65 6.76 17.72 -0.74
N GLY A 66 5.70 18.53 -0.53
CA GLY A 66 4.98 19.21 -1.60
C GLY A 66 4.33 18.26 -2.60
N TRP A 67 3.68 17.20 -2.13
CA TRP A 67 3.08 16.19 -3.02
C TRP A 67 2.06 16.81 -3.98
N ILE A 68 2.15 16.40 -5.24
CA ILE A 68 1.20 16.75 -6.30
C ILE A 68 0.43 15.48 -6.67
N SER A 69 -0.87 15.62 -6.95
CA SER A 69 -1.74 14.54 -7.43
C SER A 69 -1.05 13.69 -8.51
N SER A 70 -1.12 12.37 -8.31
CA SER A 70 -0.58 11.38 -9.24
C SER A 70 -1.38 11.27 -10.54
N ASN A 71 -2.55 11.91 -10.61
CA ASN A 71 -3.33 12.01 -11.83
C ASN A 71 -2.72 13.07 -12.78
N PRO A 72 -2.18 12.68 -13.94
CA PRO A 72 -1.51 13.62 -14.85
C PRO A 72 -2.47 14.66 -15.46
N ASN A 73 -3.78 14.38 -15.45
CA ASN A 73 -4.80 15.29 -15.97
C ASN A 73 -5.27 16.31 -14.92
N ASN A 74 -4.92 16.12 -13.65
CA ASN A 74 -5.27 17.06 -12.58
C ASN A 74 -4.14 17.16 -11.54
N PRO A 75 -3.03 17.85 -11.87
CA PRO A 75 -1.84 17.95 -11.03
C PRO A 75 -2.01 19.00 -9.91
N GLU A 76 -2.98 18.79 -9.04
CA GLU A 76 -3.24 19.67 -7.89
C GLU A 76 -2.29 19.38 -6.73
N ALA A 77 -1.93 20.43 -6.00
CA ALA A 77 -1.19 20.28 -4.74
C ALA A 77 -2.06 19.55 -3.71
N LEU A 78 -1.52 18.49 -3.13
CA LEU A 78 -2.24 17.66 -2.18
C LEU A 78 -2.15 18.23 -0.76
N THR A 79 -3.20 17.97 0.00
CA THR A 79 -3.14 18.03 1.47
C THR A 79 -3.42 16.63 2.03
N PRO A 80 -3.02 16.30 3.27
CA PRO A 80 -3.25 14.98 3.86
C PRO A 80 -4.71 14.50 3.79
N LEU A 81 -5.68 15.42 3.81
CA LEU A 81 -7.11 15.13 3.77
C LEU A 81 -7.65 14.86 2.35
N CYS A 82 -6.84 15.12 1.32
CA CYS A 82 -7.21 14.97 -0.09
C CYS A 82 -6.49 13.80 -0.76
N VAL A 83 -5.44 13.25 -0.12
CA VAL A 83 -4.68 12.10 -0.64
C VAL A 83 -5.62 10.92 -0.79
N ASN A 84 -5.81 10.48 -2.04
CA ASN A 84 -6.56 9.28 -2.37
C ASN A 84 -5.63 8.06 -2.47
N LEU A 85 -6.16 6.90 -2.83
CA LEU A 85 -5.40 5.66 -2.82
C LEU A 85 -4.39 5.57 -3.99
N TYR A 86 -4.65 6.22 -5.13
CA TYR A 86 -3.66 6.35 -6.21
C TYR A 86 -2.43 7.12 -5.73
N ASP A 87 -2.66 8.23 -5.05
CA ASP A 87 -1.60 9.07 -4.48
C ASP A 87 -0.85 8.33 -3.37
N ALA A 88 -1.57 7.64 -2.47
CA ALA A 88 -0.94 6.82 -1.43
C ALA A 88 -0.10 5.68 -2.03
N VAL A 89 -0.56 5.06 -3.12
CA VAL A 89 0.24 4.05 -3.82
C VAL A 89 1.51 4.66 -4.40
N HIS A 90 1.41 5.86 -5.01
CA HIS A 90 2.54 6.56 -5.62
C HIS A 90 3.58 7.03 -4.59
N PHE A 91 3.15 7.69 -3.52
CA PHE A 91 4.04 8.38 -2.57
C PHE A 91 4.43 7.55 -1.34
N VAL A 92 3.64 6.51 -1.02
CA VAL A 92 3.87 5.66 0.16
C VAL A 92 4.15 4.23 -0.25
N VAL A 93 3.20 3.53 -0.88
CA VAL A 93 3.31 2.07 -1.07
C VAL A 93 4.47 1.71 -1.99
N LYS A 94 4.55 2.28 -3.19
CA LYS A 94 5.61 1.95 -4.15
C LYS A 94 6.99 2.29 -3.58
N PRO A 95 7.27 3.50 -3.07
CA PRO A 95 8.56 3.79 -2.44
C PRO A 95 8.91 2.79 -1.33
N ALA A 96 7.95 2.46 -0.47
CA ALA A 96 8.15 1.53 0.65
C ALA A 96 8.50 0.11 0.20
N THR A 97 7.85 -0.38 -0.86
CA THR A 97 8.03 -1.75 -1.31
C THR A 97 9.08 -1.91 -2.41
N LYS A 98 9.74 -0.82 -2.84
CA LYS A 98 10.69 -0.81 -3.96
C LYS A 98 11.82 -1.85 -3.80
N THR A 99 12.45 -1.90 -2.64
CA THR A 99 13.60 -2.78 -2.39
C THR A 99 13.26 -4.26 -2.48
N ARG A 100 12.06 -4.64 -2.01
CA ARG A 100 11.59 -6.03 -1.99
C ARG A 100 10.69 -6.39 -3.16
N ALA A 101 10.27 -5.41 -3.97
CA ALA A 101 9.28 -5.53 -5.03
C ALA A 101 8.06 -6.40 -4.63
N CYS A 102 7.49 -6.14 -3.45
CA CYS A 102 6.42 -6.95 -2.84
C CYS A 102 5.14 -6.14 -2.58
N SER A 103 4.09 -6.79 -2.08
CA SER A 103 2.89 -6.08 -1.61
C SER A 103 3.16 -5.26 -0.35
N TYR A 104 2.32 -4.26 -0.07
CA TYR A 104 2.48 -3.46 1.15
C TYR A 104 2.31 -4.32 2.40
N VAL A 105 1.36 -5.26 2.40
CA VAL A 105 1.13 -6.14 3.55
C VAL A 105 2.34 -7.04 3.83
N GLU A 106 3.01 -7.57 2.81
CA GLU A 106 4.26 -8.34 2.99
C GLU A 106 5.40 -7.50 3.59
N LEU A 107 5.37 -6.18 3.38
CA LEU A 107 6.34 -5.29 4.00
C LEU A 107 6.08 -5.10 5.50
N VAL A 108 4.81 -4.96 5.91
CA VAL A 108 4.44 -4.53 7.27
C VAL A 108 3.88 -5.63 8.19
N ALA A 109 3.63 -6.83 7.67
CA ALA A 109 3.12 -7.96 8.43
C ALA A 109 4.24 -8.94 8.82
N ASP A 110 4.07 -9.60 9.97
CA ASP A 110 5.00 -10.62 10.46
C ASP A 110 4.63 -12.04 10.01
N SER A 111 3.40 -12.25 9.53
CA SER A 111 2.90 -13.52 9.00
C SER A 111 1.75 -13.30 8.03
N ALA A 112 1.25 -14.37 7.40
CA ALA A 112 -0.01 -14.35 6.67
C ALA A 112 -1.16 -13.79 7.53
N GLN A 113 -1.98 -12.92 6.96
CA GLN A 113 -3.08 -12.21 7.63
C GLN A 113 -4.40 -12.50 6.90
N ILE A 114 -5.03 -13.64 7.21
CA ILE A 114 -6.28 -14.06 6.55
C ILE A 114 -7.35 -12.98 6.78
N PRO A 115 -7.93 -12.40 5.71
CA PRO A 115 -8.88 -11.32 5.83
C PRO A 115 -10.20 -11.81 6.40
N LYS A 116 -10.69 -11.13 7.44
CA LYS A 116 -12.04 -11.35 7.96
C LYS A 116 -13.10 -10.74 7.03
N PHE A 117 -12.77 -9.62 6.40
CA PHE A 117 -13.64 -8.93 5.46
C PHE A 117 -12.89 -8.59 4.17
N PHE A 118 -13.59 -8.74 3.05
CA PHE A 118 -13.18 -8.19 1.76
C PHE A 118 -13.67 -6.75 1.66
N VAL A 119 -12.87 -5.84 1.12
CA VAL A 119 -13.26 -4.43 0.98
C VAL A 119 -13.40 -4.07 -0.49
N SER A 120 -14.60 -3.64 -0.85
CA SER A 120 -14.92 -3.07 -2.17
C SER A 120 -15.03 -1.56 -2.04
N HIS A 121 -14.19 -0.83 -2.76
CA HIS A 121 -14.17 0.64 -2.70
C HIS A 121 -13.60 1.28 -3.96
N TRP A 122 -13.83 2.58 -4.11
CA TRP A 122 -13.23 3.38 -5.17
C TRP A 122 -11.92 4.03 -4.68
N TRP A 123 -10.86 3.93 -5.47
CA TRP A 123 -9.54 4.44 -5.11
C TRP A 123 -9.45 5.97 -5.06
N GLY A 124 -10.41 6.69 -5.66
CA GLY A 124 -10.42 8.16 -5.69
C GLY A 124 -10.94 8.81 -4.40
N GLU A 125 -11.50 8.04 -3.47
CA GLU A 125 -11.89 8.59 -2.17
C GLU A 125 -10.66 8.94 -1.31
N PRO A 126 -10.72 9.96 -0.45
CA PRO A 126 -9.64 10.25 0.48
C PRO A 126 -9.34 9.06 1.40
N VAL A 127 -8.06 8.69 1.53
CA VAL A 127 -7.63 7.57 2.39
C VAL A 127 -8.06 7.79 3.84
N SER A 128 -8.09 9.04 4.31
CA SER A 128 -8.58 9.36 5.65
C SER A 128 -10.04 9.01 5.87
N ASP A 129 -10.89 9.13 4.84
CA ASP A 129 -12.31 8.81 4.94
C ASP A 129 -12.53 7.29 4.81
N PHE A 130 -11.83 6.65 3.88
CA PHE A 130 -11.75 5.19 3.79
C PHE A 130 -11.41 4.56 5.16
N VAL A 131 -10.33 5.02 5.81
CA VAL A 131 -9.91 4.45 7.11
C VAL A 131 -10.93 4.73 8.21
N LYS A 132 -11.63 5.88 8.19
CA LYS A 132 -12.75 6.13 9.14
C LYS A 132 -13.87 5.11 8.95
N CYS A 133 -14.22 4.76 7.71
CA CYS A 133 -15.23 3.74 7.43
C CYS A 133 -14.80 2.37 7.96
N ILE A 134 -13.56 1.95 7.71
CA ILE A 134 -13.01 0.68 8.23
C ILE A 134 -12.98 0.67 9.76
N HIS A 135 -12.55 1.77 10.38
CA HIS A 135 -12.54 1.91 11.84
C HIS A 135 -13.95 1.80 12.43
N ARG A 136 -14.91 2.50 11.83
CA ARG A 136 -16.32 2.45 12.26
C ARG A 136 -16.90 1.05 12.12
N HIS A 137 -16.73 0.41 10.96
CA HIS A 137 -17.16 -0.96 10.72
C HIS A 137 -16.57 -1.93 11.75
N SER A 138 -15.27 -1.83 12.01
CA SER A 138 -14.58 -2.63 13.03
C SER A 138 -15.21 -2.49 14.42
N ALA A 139 -15.50 -1.25 14.83
CA ALA A 139 -16.14 -0.95 16.11
C ALA A 139 -17.56 -1.52 16.20
N ASP A 140 -18.39 -1.29 15.18
CA ASP A 140 -19.79 -1.76 15.14
C ASP A 140 -19.87 -3.30 15.17
N ARG A 141 -18.90 -3.98 14.53
CA ARG A 141 -18.78 -5.45 14.51
C ARG A 141 -17.98 -6.01 15.69
N ARG A 142 -17.50 -5.15 16.60
CA ARG A 142 -16.66 -5.50 17.78
C ARG A 142 -15.45 -6.36 17.42
N LEU A 143 -14.80 -6.02 16.30
CA LEU A 143 -13.63 -6.73 15.84
C LEU A 143 -12.40 -6.35 16.68
N GLY A 144 -11.53 -7.35 16.93
CA GLY A 144 -10.25 -7.09 17.59
C GLY A 144 -9.32 -6.25 16.70
N LYS A 145 -8.36 -5.54 17.31
CA LYS A 145 -7.39 -4.66 16.60
C LYS A 145 -6.61 -5.37 15.48
N GLY A 146 -6.39 -6.68 15.63
CA GLY A 146 -5.69 -7.51 14.64
C GLY A 146 -6.58 -8.09 13.54
N SER A 147 -7.86 -7.71 13.45
CA SER A 147 -8.76 -8.26 12.42
C SER A 147 -8.40 -7.71 11.04
N PRO A 148 -7.96 -8.54 10.08
CA PRO A 148 -7.47 -8.04 8.80
C PRO A 148 -8.61 -7.80 7.80
N TYR A 149 -8.42 -6.82 6.93
CA TYR A 149 -9.28 -6.46 5.82
C TYR A 149 -8.53 -6.68 4.51
N TRP A 150 -9.12 -7.35 3.53
CA TRP A 150 -8.49 -7.43 2.21
C TRP A 150 -8.80 -6.16 1.43
N VAL A 151 -7.76 -5.42 1.06
CA VAL A 151 -7.85 -4.15 0.34
C VAL A 151 -6.85 -4.21 -0.80
N CYS A 152 -7.35 -4.12 -2.04
CA CYS A 152 -6.57 -4.46 -3.25
C CYS A 152 -5.25 -3.67 -3.38
N ALA A 153 -5.23 -2.38 -3.07
CA ALA A 153 -4.02 -1.55 -3.18
C ALA A 153 -2.87 -2.02 -2.26
N TYR A 154 -3.19 -2.61 -1.12
CA TYR A 154 -2.20 -3.05 -0.14
C TYR A 154 -1.87 -4.54 -0.27
N ALA A 155 -2.84 -5.36 -0.69
CA ALA A 155 -2.69 -6.81 -0.85
C ALA A 155 -1.99 -7.19 -2.16
N ASN A 156 -2.35 -6.53 -3.27
CA ASN A 156 -1.74 -6.81 -4.56
C ASN A 156 -0.34 -6.20 -4.64
N ASN A 157 0.56 -6.91 -5.31
CA ASN A 157 1.89 -6.38 -5.58
C ASN A 157 1.79 -5.27 -6.65
N GLN A 158 1.98 -4.02 -6.22
CA GLN A 158 1.86 -2.83 -7.10
C GLN A 158 2.95 -2.76 -8.18
N TRP A 159 3.95 -3.66 -8.13
CA TRP A 159 4.99 -3.83 -9.14
C TRP A 159 4.64 -4.87 -10.21
N ALA A 160 3.65 -5.72 -9.97
CA ALA A 160 3.30 -6.87 -10.81
C ALA A 160 1.79 -6.96 -11.10
N LEU A 161 1.09 -5.82 -11.17
CA LEU A 161 -0.35 -5.78 -11.44
C LEU A 161 -0.73 -6.41 -12.79
N GLY A 162 0.17 -6.36 -13.78
CA GLY A 162 -0.04 -6.96 -15.09
C GLY A 162 -0.08 -8.49 -15.09
N ASP A 163 0.42 -9.13 -14.04
CA ASP A 163 0.40 -10.59 -13.88
C ASP A 163 -0.95 -11.09 -13.32
N GLU A 164 -1.84 -10.16 -12.94
CA GLU A 164 -3.17 -10.52 -12.49
C GLU A 164 -4.02 -11.00 -13.68
N ASN A 165 -4.42 -12.27 -13.64
CA ASN A 165 -5.29 -12.83 -14.68
C ASN A 165 -6.71 -12.26 -14.56
N LEU A 166 -6.95 -11.15 -15.25
CA LEU A 166 -8.26 -10.51 -15.37
C LEU A 166 -9.11 -11.09 -16.50
N THR A 167 -8.59 -12.02 -17.31
CA THR A 167 -9.34 -12.63 -18.42
C THR A 167 -10.42 -13.58 -17.93
N ASP A 168 -10.17 -14.28 -16.82
CA ASP A 168 -11.19 -15.01 -16.07
C ASP A 168 -11.31 -14.41 -14.65
N PRO A 169 -12.34 -13.58 -14.39
CA PRO A 169 -12.55 -12.97 -13.08
C PRO A 169 -12.64 -13.99 -11.94
N SER A 170 -13.00 -15.26 -12.22
CA SER A 170 -13.06 -16.31 -11.21
C SER A 170 -11.68 -16.69 -10.65
N GLN A 171 -10.63 -16.42 -11.43
CA GLN A 171 -9.22 -16.65 -11.08
C GLN A 171 -8.51 -15.39 -10.57
N SER A 172 -9.22 -14.27 -10.43
CA SER A 172 -8.65 -13.01 -9.93
C SER A 172 -8.31 -13.08 -8.43
N SER A 173 -7.38 -12.23 -7.98
CA SER A 173 -7.08 -12.11 -6.55
C SER A 173 -8.33 -11.67 -5.76
N PHE A 174 -9.17 -10.84 -6.37
CA PHE A 174 -10.44 -10.37 -5.83
C PHE A 174 -11.38 -11.53 -5.51
N LYS A 175 -11.59 -12.46 -6.45
CA LYS A 175 -12.48 -13.62 -6.22
C LYS A 175 -11.93 -14.53 -5.14
N ARG A 176 -10.62 -14.79 -5.12
CA ARG A 176 -9.99 -15.62 -4.07
C ARG A 176 -10.13 -14.98 -2.70
N ALA A 177 -9.84 -13.68 -2.58
CA ALA A 177 -9.98 -12.93 -1.33
C ALA A 177 -11.42 -12.90 -0.81
N MET A 178 -12.39 -12.63 -1.70
CA MET A 178 -13.81 -12.64 -1.37
C MET A 178 -14.28 -14.03 -0.88
N SER A 179 -13.73 -15.11 -1.44
CA SER A 179 -14.07 -16.48 -1.04
C SER A 179 -13.43 -16.90 0.30
N ARG A 180 -12.43 -16.16 0.79
CA ARG A 180 -11.80 -16.36 2.11
C ARG A 180 -12.45 -15.51 3.20
N ALA A 181 -13.00 -14.36 2.85
CA ALA A 181 -13.62 -13.43 3.78
C ALA A 181 -14.97 -13.94 4.31
N GLU A 182 -15.32 -13.57 5.54
CA GLU A 182 -16.63 -13.85 6.14
C GLU A 182 -17.74 -12.93 5.57
N GLY A 183 -17.35 -11.81 4.95
CA GLY A 183 -18.28 -10.87 4.33
C GLY A 183 -17.56 -9.75 3.59
N THR A 184 -18.35 -8.87 2.99
CA THR A 184 -17.87 -7.72 2.22
C THR A 184 -18.25 -6.41 2.90
N VAL A 185 -17.29 -5.49 2.97
CA VAL A 185 -17.53 -4.08 3.28
C VAL A 185 -17.49 -3.30 1.98
N SER A 186 -18.63 -2.73 1.60
CA SER A 186 -18.70 -1.80 0.47
C SER A 186 -18.61 -0.38 1.01
N ILE A 187 -17.57 0.34 0.61
CA ILE A 187 -17.42 1.77 0.92
C ILE A 187 -17.80 2.54 -0.35
N VAL A 188 -18.76 3.43 -0.18
CA VAL A 188 -19.31 4.26 -1.25
C VAL A 188 -18.82 5.68 -1.01
N ASP A 189 -18.33 6.33 -2.06
CA ASP A 189 -17.84 7.68 -1.96
C ASP A 189 -18.98 8.69 -1.76
N ARG A 190 -18.62 9.93 -1.42
CA ARG A 190 -19.61 10.97 -1.08
C ARG A 190 -20.45 11.43 -2.28
N GLY A 191 -20.01 11.16 -3.51
CA GLY A 191 -20.66 11.61 -4.74
C GLY A 191 -21.57 10.58 -5.40
N ALA A 192 -21.79 9.42 -4.77
CA ALA A 192 -22.65 8.35 -5.27
C ALA A 192 -24.16 8.66 -5.17
#